data_AF-A0A927M5J2-F1
#
_entry.id   AF-A0A927M5J2-F1
#
_cell.length_a   1.000
_cell.length_b   1.000
_cell.length_c   1.000
_cell.angle_alpha   90.00
_cell.angle_beta   90.00
_cell.angle_gamma   90.00
#
_symmetry.space_group_name_H-M   'P 1'
#
loop_
_entity.id
_entity.type
_entity.pdbx_description
1 polymer ?
#
loop_
_entity_poly.entity_id
_entity_poly.type
_entity_poly.pdbx_seq_one_letter_code
_entity_poly.pdbx_strand_id
1 'polypeptide(L)'
;MSFSAAGQHNRQTPAARRGGRRRVWRTPRSLVVASATLAVILAGIGVAVASSGDGSMTITKNGTVLEGRKIEGYVHIKANDVTIKNVTVKYGGAHAVRVFDGFSGAVVENTWIQCTRPETNGLVFGNYTARKVHISGCKNGFMHSADAPATIVGSTWNGKPVAAGDLPPEEVTPAEATPGATPTPSSEEKAPAAEASVSRAPTTRIPSTFPGPDNTGVPPGTTLTASGSIKVTQDGQVLSGLNITGCVTVTAKNVILRKSRITCDGLYSIRTDNAVNLVVEDVEINGKGKNSAAVCCGEYTLRRVDISNVIDGPRLGSDVVVENSWIHHLTRQPGSHNDTLQTTGASNIVVRGNSLEAYNPVTRDPFNACLMIGSTTGPIVSNLIFERNYCNGGNYSIGVREDLNASNIRIQSNVFGRNHRYGVIARPDQRGITWDRTTNLYADNRRPVV
;
A
#
# COMPACT_ATOMS: atom_id res chain seq x y z
N MET A 1 -36.37 -57.97 -44.46
CA MET A 1 -35.82 -57.23 -45.62
C MET A 1 -34.56 -56.55 -45.09
N SER A 2 -33.36 -57.17 -45.07
CA SER A 2 -32.48 -57.63 -46.19
C SER A 2 -32.23 -56.47 -47.16
N PHE A 3 -31.01 -55.98 -47.38
CA PHE A 3 -29.77 -56.60 -47.92
C PHE A 3 -28.52 -56.00 -47.23
N SER A 4 -27.39 -56.68 -46.89
CA SER A 4 -26.42 -57.56 -47.62
C SER A 4 -25.78 -56.87 -48.83
N ALA A 5 -24.50 -56.95 -49.20
CA ALA A 5 -23.36 -57.86 -48.97
C ALA A 5 -22.06 -57.04 -49.26
N ALA A 6 -20.80 -57.47 -49.24
CA ALA A 6 -20.05 -58.74 -49.22
C ALA A 6 -18.61 -58.34 -48.77
N GLY A 7 -17.63 -59.15 -48.38
CA GLY A 7 -17.30 -60.57 -48.49
C GLY A 7 -15.75 -60.57 -48.43
N GLN A 8 -15.10 -61.22 -47.47
CA GLN A 8 -14.74 -62.65 -47.42
C GLN A 8 -13.20 -62.87 -47.41
N HIS A 9 -12.78 -63.63 -46.39
CA HIS A 9 -11.73 -64.66 -46.36
C HIS A 9 -10.24 -64.28 -46.55
N ASN A 10 -9.26 -64.94 -45.92
CA ASN A 10 -9.25 -66.27 -45.32
C ASN A 10 -8.21 -66.42 -44.18
N ARG A 11 -8.41 -67.44 -43.34
CA ARG A 11 -7.57 -67.89 -42.22
C ARG A 11 -6.25 -68.53 -42.70
N GLN A 12 -5.21 -68.52 -41.86
CA GLN A 12 -4.58 -69.73 -41.27
C GLN A 12 -3.40 -69.37 -40.33
N THR A 13 -3.42 -69.95 -39.14
CA THR A 13 -2.30 -70.16 -38.18
C THR A 13 -1.66 -71.55 -38.47
N PRO A 14 -0.64 -72.10 -37.73
CA PRO A 14 0.21 -71.64 -36.62
C PRO A 14 1.72 -72.05 -36.70
N ALA A 15 2.48 -71.74 -35.63
CA ALA A 15 3.54 -72.55 -34.97
C ALA A 15 5.06 -72.28 -35.22
N ALA A 16 5.66 -71.68 -34.19
CA ALA A 16 6.82 -72.16 -33.39
C ALA A 16 8.21 -72.44 -34.03
N ARG A 17 9.25 -71.69 -33.61
CA ARG A 17 10.28 -72.11 -32.61
C ARG A 17 11.56 -71.24 -32.64
N ARG A 18 12.08 -71.02 -31.42
CA ARG A 18 13.50 -70.91 -31.00
C ARG A 18 14.36 -69.71 -31.44
N GLY A 19 14.70 -68.90 -30.43
CA GLY A 19 16.09 -68.85 -29.91
C GLY A 19 17.02 -67.79 -30.49
N GLY A 20 17.31 -66.74 -29.71
CA GLY A 20 18.43 -65.83 -29.99
C GLY A 20 18.51 -64.67 -29.02
N ARG A 21 19.30 -64.81 -27.95
CA ARG A 21 19.73 -63.70 -27.08
C ARG A 21 20.55 -62.69 -27.91
N ARG A 22 20.29 -61.38 -27.77
CA ARG A 22 21.30 -60.37 -27.38
C ARG A 22 20.77 -58.92 -27.43
N ARG A 23 21.19 -58.19 -26.39
CA ARG A 23 21.43 -56.74 -26.27
C ARG A 23 20.23 -55.79 -26.17
N VAL A 24 19.90 -55.57 -24.90
CA VAL A 24 19.38 -54.35 -24.28
C VAL A 24 20.00 -53.08 -24.88
N TRP A 25 19.16 -52.17 -25.36
CA TRP A 25 19.33 -50.72 -25.28
C TRP A 25 17.96 -50.13 -24.92
N ARG A 26 17.76 -49.81 -23.64
CA ARG A 26 16.62 -49.01 -23.18
C ARG A 26 17.04 -47.54 -23.24
N THR A 27 16.29 -46.76 -24.01
CA THR A 27 16.29 -45.29 -23.98
C THR A 27 16.02 -44.79 -22.55
N PRO A 28 16.72 -43.74 -22.08
CA PRO A 28 16.55 -43.25 -20.72
C PRO A 28 15.18 -42.60 -20.59
N ARG A 29 14.36 -43.10 -19.67
CA ARG A 29 13.23 -42.36 -19.12
C ARG A 29 13.82 -41.19 -18.33
N SER A 30 13.47 -39.97 -18.74
CA SER A 30 13.75 -38.75 -17.98
C SER A 30 13.26 -38.94 -16.54
N LEU A 31 14.21 -39.03 -15.61
CA LEU A 31 13.95 -38.94 -14.19
C LEU A 31 13.51 -37.51 -13.92
N VAL A 32 12.21 -37.29 -13.74
CA VAL A 32 11.75 -36.11 -13.01
C VAL A 32 12.18 -36.35 -11.57
N VAL A 33 13.31 -35.76 -11.18
CA VAL A 33 13.64 -35.58 -9.76
C VAL A 33 12.63 -34.58 -9.23
N ALA A 34 11.49 -35.09 -8.78
CA ALA A 34 10.66 -34.37 -7.84
C ALA A 34 11.50 -34.24 -6.57
N SER A 35 12.11 -33.08 -6.37
CA SER A 35 12.69 -32.69 -5.10
C SER A 35 11.56 -32.66 -4.08
N ALA A 36 11.30 -33.80 -3.45
CA ALA A 36 10.42 -33.88 -2.30
C ALA A 36 11.10 -33.09 -1.18
N THR A 37 10.70 -31.83 -0.99
CA THR A 37 11.00 -31.09 0.22
C THR A 37 10.38 -31.85 1.38
N LEU A 38 11.26 -32.50 2.12
CA LEU A 38 10.98 -33.27 3.32
C LEU A 38 10.24 -32.38 4.32
N ALA A 39 8.93 -32.59 4.47
CA ALA A 39 8.15 -32.04 5.57
C ALA A 39 8.61 -32.76 6.85
N VAL A 40 9.60 -32.20 7.53
CA VAL A 40 10.00 -32.65 8.86
C VAL A 40 8.96 -32.14 9.86
N ILE A 41 8.13 -33.07 10.37
CA ILE A 41 7.24 -32.85 11.51
C ILE A 41 7.93 -33.36 12.77
N LEU A 42 7.79 -32.59 13.87
CA LEU A 42 7.95 -32.87 15.32
C LEU A 42 8.86 -31.81 15.98
N ALA A 43 8.53 -31.13 17.09
CA ALA A 43 7.37 -31.13 17.98
C ALA A 43 7.22 -29.72 18.59
N GLY A 44 5.98 -29.26 18.82
CA GLY A 44 5.67 -27.98 19.46
C GLY A 44 4.67 -27.14 18.65
N ILE A 45 3.39 -27.19 19.05
CA ILE A 45 2.28 -26.28 18.73
C ILE A 45 2.35 -25.56 17.36
N GLY A 46 1.70 -26.15 16.35
CA GLY A 46 1.10 -25.43 15.21
C GLY A 46 2.03 -24.56 14.37
N VAL A 47 2.95 -25.17 13.62
CA VAL A 47 3.82 -24.45 12.68
C VAL A 47 3.16 -24.42 11.29
N ALA A 48 2.45 -23.34 10.96
CA ALA A 48 2.17 -23.01 9.55
C ALA A 48 3.22 -21.98 9.10
N VAL A 49 4.35 -22.49 8.63
CA VAL A 49 5.45 -21.70 8.09
C VAL A 49 5.61 -22.07 6.63
N ALA A 50 5.30 -21.15 5.74
CA ALA A 50 5.59 -21.30 4.32
C ALA A 50 7.06 -20.96 4.10
N SER A 51 7.88 -21.98 3.79
CA SER A 51 9.25 -21.76 3.31
C SER A 51 9.17 -21.49 1.81
N SER A 52 9.75 -20.39 1.36
CA SER A 52 10.02 -20.19 -0.06
C SER A 52 11.28 -20.95 -0.46
N GLY A 53 11.40 -21.28 -1.75
CA GLY A 53 12.56 -22.01 -2.29
C GLY A 53 13.89 -21.26 -2.22
N ASP A 54 13.87 -20.00 -1.77
CA ASP A 54 15.03 -19.14 -1.54
C ASP A 54 15.52 -19.16 -0.08
N GLY A 55 14.90 -19.96 0.80
CA GLY A 55 15.26 -20.04 2.22
C GLY A 55 14.52 -19.06 3.13
N SER A 56 13.66 -18.19 2.59
CA SER A 56 12.84 -17.27 3.37
C SER A 56 11.61 -17.96 3.99
N MET A 57 11.07 -17.36 5.05
CA MET A 57 9.94 -17.91 5.80
C MET A 57 8.81 -16.89 5.97
N THR A 58 7.56 -17.33 5.81
CA THR A 58 6.37 -16.55 6.20
C THR A 58 5.54 -17.33 7.21
N ILE A 59 5.29 -16.72 8.36
CA ILE A 59 4.51 -17.26 9.48
C ILE A 59 3.10 -16.68 9.39
N THR A 60 2.09 -17.52 9.24
CA THR A 60 0.69 -17.08 9.02
C THR A 60 -0.31 -17.64 10.03
N LYS A 61 0.18 -18.37 11.05
CA LYS A 61 -0.66 -18.95 12.10
C LYS A 61 -0.34 -18.33 13.45
N ASN A 62 -1.39 -17.93 14.16
CA ASN A 62 -1.25 -17.33 15.50
C ASN A 62 -0.63 -18.33 16.48
N GLY A 63 0.22 -17.85 17.38
CA GLY A 63 0.89 -18.69 18.38
C GLY A 63 2.01 -19.59 17.84
N THR A 64 2.42 -19.45 16.57
CA THR A 64 3.50 -20.27 16.01
C THR A 64 4.82 -20.03 16.74
N VAL A 65 5.51 -21.11 17.08
CA VAL A 65 6.87 -21.10 17.63
C VAL A 65 7.87 -21.54 16.57
N LEU A 66 8.82 -20.68 16.23
CA LEU A 66 9.95 -20.95 15.35
C LEU A 66 11.23 -21.02 16.17
N GLU A 67 11.81 -22.22 16.29
CA GLU A 67 12.96 -22.45 17.18
C GLU A 67 14.15 -23.13 16.47
N GLY A 68 15.36 -22.73 16.84
CA GLY A 68 16.59 -23.49 16.55
C GLY A 68 17.01 -23.51 15.07
N ARG A 69 16.48 -22.60 14.25
CA ARG A 69 16.68 -22.60 12.80
C ARG A 69 17.75 -21.62 12.33
N LYS A 70 18.43 -21.99 11.26
CA LYS A 70 19.24 -21.07 10.43
C LYS A 70 18.45 -20.73 9.17
N ILE A 71 18.31 -19.45 8.88
CA ILE A 71 17.47 -18.92 7.82
C ILE A 71 18.34 -18.03 6.94
N GLU A 72 18.53 -18.43 5.69
CA GLU A 72 19.20 -17.66 4.64
C GLU A 72 18.12 -16.99 3.80
N GLY A 73 17.50 -15.94 4.33
CA GLY A 73 16.26 -15.39 3.80
C GLY A 73 15.56 -14.48 4.81
N TYR A 74 14.46 -13.86 4.43
CA TYR A 74 13.67 -13.05 5.36
C TYR A 74 12.79 -13.93 6.26
N VAL A 75 12.34 -13.35 7.38
CA VAL A 75 11.24 -13.89 8.18
C VAL A 75 10.10 -12.88 8.21
N HIS A 76 8.96 -13.24 7.63
CA HIS A 76 7.74 -12.45 7.63
C HIS A 76 6.75 -13.00 8.66
N ILE A 77 6.32 -12.16 9.59
CA ILE A 77 5.37 -12.49 10.65
C ILE A 77 4.03 -11.85 10.28
N LYS A 78 3.08 -12.68 9.85
CA LYS A 78 1.70 -12.31 9.47
C LYS A 78 0.69 -13.05 10.35
N ALA A 79 0.98 -13.09 11.65
CA ALA A 79 0.18 -13.75 12.66
C ALA A 79 0.46 -13.18 14.06
N ASN A 80 -0.52 -13.28 14.96
CA ASN A 80 -0.39 -12.83 16.35
C ASN A 80 0.40 -13.84 17.20
N ASP A 81 1.01 -13.36 18.27
CA ASP A 81 1.61 -14.18 19.34
C ASP A 81 2.70 -15.16 18.85
N VAL A 82 3.43 -14.78 17.80
CA VAL A 82 4.49 -15.60 17.21
C VAL A 82 5.74 -15.52 18.06
N THR A 83 6.35 -16.67 18.38
CA THR A 83 7.64 -16.73 19.10
C THR A 83 8.74 -17.21 18.17
N ILE A 84 9.82 -16.44 18.03
CA ILE A 84 11.05 -16.81 17.35
C ILE A 84 12.14 -16.93 18.41
N LYS A 85 12.75 -18.12 18.59
CA LYS A 85 13.77 -18.30 19.63
C LYS A 85 14.96 -19.15 19.16
N ASN A 86 16.18 -18.78 19.57
CA ASN A 86 17.39 -19.52 19.21
C ASN A 86 17.58 -19.63 17.67
N VAL A 87 17.25 -18.57 16.93
CA VAL A 87 17.28 -18.55 15.45
C VAL A 87 18.46 -17.71 14.95
N THR A 88 18.96 -18.03 13.76
CA THR A 88 19.87 -17.15 12.99
C THR A 88 19.21 -16.77 11.67
N VAL A 89 19.22 -15.48 11.35
CA VAL A 89 18.68 -14.92 10.09
C VAL A 89 19.80 -14.18 9.38
N LYS A 90 20.06 -14.53 8.12
CA LYS A 90 21.00 -13.82 7.26
C LYS A 90 20.29 -13.40 5.98
N TYR A 91 20.26 -12.09 5.71
CA TYR A 91 19.47 -11.54 4.62
C TYR A 91 20.01 -10.21 4.10
N GLY A 92 19.83 -9.93 2.81
CA GLY A 92 20.33 -8.71 2.15
C GLY A 92 19.26 -7.91 1.41
N GLY A 93 17.97 -8.21 1.62
CA GLY A 93 16.87 -7.44 1.04
C GLY A 93 16.43 -6.27 1.91
N ALA A 94 15.15 -5.92 1.90
CA ALA A 94 14.68 -4.72 2.62
C ALA A 94 14.61 -4.90 4.15
N HIS A 95 14.08 -6.03 4.63
CA HIS A 95 13.83 -6.29 6.05
C HIS A 95 14.13 -7.76 6.38
N ALA A 96 15.03 -8.01 7.34
CA ALA A 96 15.42 -9.37 7.70
C ALA A 96 14.35 -10.09 8.51
N VAL A 97 13.74 -9.42 9.49
CA VAL A 97 12.58 -9.94 10.23
C VAL A 97 11.51 -8.85 10.27
N ARG A 98 10.32 -9.13 9.74
CA ARG A 98 9.21 -8.18 9.62
C ARG A 98 7.94 -8.67 10.29
N VAL A 99 7.45 -7.96 11.31
CA VAL A 99 6.06 -7.94 11.77
C VAL A 99 5.24 -7.08 10.81
N PHE A 100 4.18 -7.66 10.25
CA PHE A 100 3.25 -6.95 9.37
C PHE A 100 2.13 -6.30 10.16
N ASP A 101 1.53 -5.25 9.59
CA ASP A 101 0.42 -4.53 10.20
C ASP A 101 -0.78 -5.44 10.45
N GLY A 102 -1.52 -5.16 11.52
CA GLY A 102 -2.63 -6.00 11.99
C GLY A 102 -2.20 -7.20 12.82
N PHE A 103 -0.90 -7.38 13.06
CA PHE A 103 -0.37 -8.46 13.90
C PHE A 103 0.46 -7.92 15.07
N SER A 104 0.32 -8.55 16.24
CA SER A 104 1.00 -8.14 17.47
C SER A 104 1.40 -9.33 18.35
N GLY A 105 2.17 -9.06 19.40
CA GLY A 105 2.58 -10.09 20.36
C GLY A 105 3.76 -10.94 19.89
N ALA A 106 4.49 -10.49 18.87
CA ALA A 106 5.68 -11.20 18.41
C ALA A 106 6.76 -11.18 19.50
N VAL A 107 7.36 -12.34 19.82
CA VAL A 107 8.49 -12.45 20.74
C VAL A 107 9.68 -12.99 19.97
N VAL A 108 10.80 -12.26 19.99
CA VAL A 108 12.06 -12.66 19.37
C VAL A 108 13.10 -12.77 20.48
N GLU A 109 13.61 -13.98 20.71
CA GLU A 109 14.50 -14.29 21.83
C GLU A 109 15.78 -15.01 21.37
N ASN A 110 16.93 -14.67 21.98
CA ASN A 110 18.21 -15.36 21.73
C ASN A 110 18.51 -15.57 20.24
N THR A 111 18.33 -14.52 19.43
CA THR A 111 18.31 -14.61 17.96
C THR A 111 19.36 -13.70 17.35
N TRP A 112 20.07 -14.19 16.34
CA TRP A 112 21.07 -13.43 15.58
C TRP A 112 20.52 -13.02 14.22
N ILE A 113 20.61 -11.73 13.89
CA ILE A 113 20.21 -11.17 12.60
C ILE A 113 21.44 -10.53 11.95
N GLN A 114 21.82 -11.02 10.78
CA GLN A 114 22.93 -10.50 9.99
C GLN A 114 22.41 -9.94 8.67
N CYS A 115 22.50 -8.62 8.52
CA CYS A 115 22.24 -7.98 7.25
C CYS A 115 23.49 -8.08 6.36
N THR A 116 23.32 -8.59 5.14
CA THR A 116 24.42 -8.72 4.18
C THR A 116 24.56 -7.52 3.25
N ARG A 117 23.63 -6.57 3.32
CA ARG A 117 23.69 -5.29 2.61
C ARG A 117 23.44 -4.11 3.56
N PRO A 118 24.12 -2.97 3.35
CA PRO A 118 24.07 -1.83 4.26
C PRO A 118 22.71 -1.14 4.30
N GLU A 119 21.83 -1.35 3.30
CA GLU A 119 20.48 -0.81 3.26
C GLU A 119 19.42 -1.66 3.98
N THR A 120 19.75 -2.90 4.35
CA THR A 120 18.80 -3.83 4.97
C THR A 120 18.49 -3.42 6.41
N ASN A 121 17.22 -3.51 6.80
CA ASN A 121 16.80 -3.32 8.19
C ASN A 121 16.71 -4.67 8.91
N GLY A 122 17.02 -4.70 10.20
CA GLY A 122 17.01 -5.89 11.03
C GLY A 122 15.59 -6.35 11.39
N LEU A 123 15.19 -6.07 12.64
CA LEU A 123 13.88 -6.43 13.19
C LEU A 123 12.94 -5.22 13.11
N VAL A 124 11.87 -5.36 12.34
CA VAL A 124 10.91 -4.29 12.01
C VAL A 124 9.49 -4.87 11.95
N PHE A 125 8.41 -4.12 11.82
CA PHE A 125 8.22 -2.79 12.42
C PHE A 125 7.35 -2.99 13.66
N GLY A 126 7.88 -2.68 14.85
CA GLY A 126 7.10 -2.62 16.08
C GLY A 126 6.26 -3.85 16.45
N ASN A 127 5.47 -3.73 17.51
CA ASN A 127 4.60 -4.80 18.02
C ASN A 127 5.31 -6.11 18.36
N TYR A 128 6.58 -6.00 18.78
CA TYR A 128 7.40 -7.13 19.18
C TYR A 128 8.10 -6.91 20.54
N THR A 129 8.46 -8.02 21.17
CA THR A 129 9.39 -8.06 22.30
C THR A 129 10.69 -8.73 21.83
N ALA A 130 11.81 -8.02 21.89
CA ALA A 130 13.15 -8.53 21.58
C ALA A 130 13.94 -8.76 22.87
N ARG A 131 14.37 -9.99 23.13
CA ARG A 131 15.18 -10.37 24.29
C ARG A 131 16.48 -11.02 23.82
N LYS A 132 17.63 -10.46 24.17
CA LYS A 132 18.94 -11.01 23.77
C LYS A 132 19.04 -11.22 22.25
N VAL A 133 18.56 -10.23 21.49
CA VAL A 133 18.63 -10.23 20.02
C VAL A 133 19.90 -9.51 19.59
N HIS A 134 20.69 -10.11 18.71
CA HIS A 134 21.96 -9.57 18.24
C HIS A 134 21.86 -9.25 16.75
N ILE A 135 21.87 -7.96 16.41
CA ILE A 135 21.73 -7.48 15.04
C ILE A 135 23.03 -6.87 14.55
N SER A 136 23.47 -7.25 13.35
CA SER A 136 24.73 -6.75 12.77
C SER A 136 24.60 -6.44 11.28
N GLY A 137 25.32 -5.41 10.82
CA GLY A 137 25.39 -5.02 9.41
C GLY A 137 24.14 -4.34 8.85
N CYS A 138 23.12 -4.12 9.68
CA CYS A 138 21.84 -3.54 9.26
C CYS A 138 21.86 -2.01 9.33
N LYS A 139 21.20 -1.34 8.38
CA LYS A 139 20.96 0.11 8.36
C LYS A 139 20.29 0.58 9.64
N ASN A 140 19.26 -0.15 10.05
CA ASN A 140 18.53 0.02 11.29
C ASN A 140 18.44 -1.35 11.97
N GLY A 141 18.82 -1.43 13.24
CA GLY A 141 18.80 -2.69 13.97
C GLY A 141 17.38 -3.10 14.35
N PHE A 142 16.77 -2.28 15.21
CA PHE A 142 15.41 -2.44 15.71
C PHE A 142 14.61 -1.25 15.18
N MET A 143 13.44 -1.47 14.58
CA MET A 143 12.56 -0.37 14.15
C MET A 143 11.18 -0.53 14.79
N HIS A 144 10.76 0.50 15.50
CA HIS A 144 9.48 0.58 16.17
C HIS A 144 9.03 2.04 16.27
N SER A 145 7.80 2.28 16.70
CA SER A 145 7.25 3.62 16.90
C SER A 145 6.35 3.63 18.13
N ALA A 146 5.76 4.78 18.49
CA ALA A 146 4.76 4.84 19.56
C ALA A 146 3.50 4.01 19.22
N ASP A 147 3.10 3.99 17.95
CA ASP A 147 1.91 3.28 17.47
C ASP A 147 2.14 1.78 17.25
N ALA A 148 3.41 1.38 17.14
CA ALA A 148 3.84 -0.01 17.11
C ALA A 148 5.07 -0.16 18.02
N PRO A 149 4.87 -0.23 19.35
CA PRO A 149 5.97 -0.20 20.30
C PRO A 149 6.78 -1.49 20.26
N ALA A 150 8.03 -1.41 20.68
CA ALA A 150 8.84 -2.59 20.95
C ALA A 150 9.25 -2.60 22.43
N THR A 151 9.41 -3.79 22.98
CA THR A 151 10.15 -3.99 24.24
C THR A 151 11.49 -4.62 23.89
N ILE A 152 12.60 -3.96 24.19
CA ILE A 152 13.94 -4.43 23.83
C ILE A 152 14.75 -4.59 25.12
N VAL A 153 15.18 -5.82 25.41
CA VAL A 153 15.89 -6.16 26.66
C VAL A 153 17.14 -6.96 26.34
N GLY A 154 18.29 -6.52 26.86
CA GLY A 154 19.57 -7.22 26.71
C GLY A 154 20.00 -7.48 25.27
N SER A 155 19.53 -6.66 24.33
CA SER A 155 19.76 -6.83 22.89
C SER A 155 20.84 -5.86 22.40
N THR A 156 21.43 -6.16 21.24
CA THR A 156 22.53 -5.37 20.68
C THR A 156 22.34 -5.10 19.19
N TRP A 157 22.81 -3.93 18.74
CA TRP A 157 22.94 -3.59 17.32
C TRP A 157 24.37 -3.12 17.04
N ASN A 158 25.05 -3.78 16.10
CA ASN A 158 26.44 -3.53 15.74
C ASN A 158 27.37 -3.56 16.99
N GLY A 159 27.12 -4.50 17.90
CA GLY A 159 27.88 -4.68 19.14
C GLY A 159 27.53 -3.71 20.27
N LYS A 160 26.67 -2.70 20.03
CA LYS A 160 26.23 -1.75 21.06
C LYS A 160 24.92 -2.21 21.70
N PRO A 161 24.75 -2.13 23.03
CA PRO A 161 23.45 -2.36 23.68
C PRO A 161 22.37 -1.42 23.16
N VAL A 162 21.14 -1.91 23.06
CA VAL A 162 19.95 -1.13 22.67
C VAL A 162 18.81 -1.44 23.64
N ALA A 163 18.14 -0.40 24.15
CA ALA A 163 16.88 -0.51 24.88
C ALA A 163 15.74 0.14 24.10
N ALA A 164 14.49 -0.21 24.43
CA ALA A 164 13.31 0.40 23.83
C ALA A 164 13.20 1.86 24.29
N GLY A 165 13.63 2.78 23.43
CA GLY A 165 13.83 4.20 23.76
C GLY A 165 15.14 4.78 23.23
N ASP A 166 16.11 3.92 22.88
CA ASP A 166 17.45 4.31 22.42
C ASP A 166 17.65 4.08 20.90
N LEU A 167 16.74 4.58 20.07
CA LEU A 167 16.97 4.66 18.62
C LEU A 167 17.24 6.11 18.21
N PRO A 168 18.13 6.31 17.22
CA PRO A 168 18.90 7.54 17.08
C PRO A 168 18.00 8.76 16.88
N PRO A 169 18.32 9.90 17.51
CA PRO A 169 17.73 11.18 17.13
C PRO A 169 17.97 11.42 15.65
N GLU A 170 16.98 12.02 14.98
CA GLU A 170 17.21 12.65 13.68
C GLU A 170 18.46 13.55 13.78
N GLU A 171 19.40 13.40 12.85
CA GLU A 171 20.54 14.31 12.72
C GLU A 171 20.01 15.73 12.40
N VAL A 172 19.96 16.57 13.42
CA VAL A 172 20.03 18.01 13.32
C VAL A 172 21.20 18.46 14.18
N THR A 173 22.34 18.76 13.57
CA THR A 173 23.35 19.63 14.19
C THR A 173 22.75 21.03 14.31
N PRO A 174 22.87 21.68 15.48
CA PRO A 174 24.03 22.57 15.64
C PRO A 174 24.69 22.59 17.03
N ALA A 175 26.00 22.87 16.97
CA ALA A 175 26.89 23.60 17.88
C ALA A 175 26.72 23.52 19.41
N GLU A 176 27.84 23.11 20.00
CA GLU A 176 28.33 23.27 21.37
C GLU A 176 28.07 24.63 22.03
N ALA A 177 27.60 24.62 23.29
CA ALA A 177 27.99 25.58 24.33
C ALA A 177 27.65 25.04 25.73
N THR A 178 28.67 24.92 26.59
CA THR A 178 28.55 24.89 28.07
C THR A 178 28.75 26.32 28.64
N PRO A 179 28.42 26.59 29.91
CA PRO A 179 27.82 27.86 30.32
C PRO A 179 28.77 28.79 31.08
N GLY A 180 28.42 30.09 31.12
CA GLY A 180 28.90 30.97 32.18
C GLY A 180 28.86 32.47 31.91
N ALA A 181 28.09 33.16 32.76
CA ALA A 181 28.24 34.56 33.20
C ALA A 181 27.73 35.74 32.33
N THR A 182 26.75 36.45 32.91
CA THR A 182 26.40 37.89 32.79
C THR A 182 27.61 38.76 33.24
N PRO A 183 27.77 40.08 32.90
CA PRO A 183 26.73 41.07 32.54
C PRO A 183 27.06 42.19 31.50
N THR A 184 25.99 42.95 31.17
CA THR A 184 25.88 44.39 30.79
C THR A 184 26.30 44.90 29.38
N PRO A 185 25.65 45.99 28.87
CA PRO A 185 25.37 46.19 27.46
C PRO A 185 26.30 47.20 26.78
N SER A 186 26.41 47.12 25.45
CA SER A 186 26.75 48.28 24.62
C SER A 186 26.15 48.11 23.22
N SER A 187 25.48 49.16 22.77
CA SER A 187 24.87 49.34 21.47
C SER A 187 25.91 49.41 20.36
N GLU A 188 25.69 48.71 19.24
CA GLU A 188 26.01 49.28 17.93
C GLU A 188 25.23 48.60 16.80
N GLU A 189 24.67 49.47 15.98
CA GLU A 189 23.82 49.26 14.83
C GLU A 189 24.65 48.89 13.59
N LYS A 190 24.25 47.86 12.82
CA LYS A 190 24.62 47.76 11.41
C LYS A 190 23.61 46.96 10.56
N ALA A 191 23.28 47.57 9.43
CA ALA A 191 22.28 47.25 8.42
C ALA A 191 22.53 45.95 7.61
N PRO A 192 21.57 45.46 6.80
CA PRO A 192 21.44 44.06 6.41
C PRO A 192 22.28 43.69 5.18
N ALA A 193 22.80 42.45 5.16
CA ALA A 193 23.45 41.85 4.00
C ALA A 193 22.47 40.95 3.22
N ALA A 194 22.52 41.10 1.90
CA ALA A 194 21.56 40.67 0.90
C ALA A 194 21.28 39.16 0.81
N GLU A 195 20.02 38.83 0.55
CA GLU A 195 19.52 37.50 0.20
C GLU A 195 20.13 37.00 -1.12
N ALA A 196 20.86 35.89 -1.07
CA ALA A 196 21.18 35.10 -2.25
C ALA A 196 19.98 34.20 -2.58
N SER A 197 19.30 34.52 -3.67
CA SER A 197 18.20 33.74 -4.23
C SER A 197 18.68 32.35 -4.65
N VAL A 198 18.26 31.30 -3.94
CA VAL A 198 18.47 29.92 -4.38
C VAL A 198 17.36 29.54 -5.35
N SER A 199 17.70 29.42 -6.63
CA SER A 199 16.82 28.97 -7.70
C SER A 199 16.26 27.57 -7.39
N ARG A 200 14.96 27.50 -7.06
CA ARG A 200 14.24 26.24 -6.80
C ARG A 200 14.08 25.45 -8.10
N ALA A 201 14.53 24.20 -8.12
CA ALA A 201 14.21 23.25 -9.19
C ALA A 201 12.68 23.16 -9.38
N PRO A 202 12.17 22.98 -10.61
CA PRO A 202 10.75 23.02 -10.89
C PRO A 202 10.05 21.86 -10.18
N THR A 203 9.26 22.18 -9.16
CA THR A 203 8.20 21.29 -8.68
C THR A 203 7.27 21.06 -9.87
N THR A 204 7.11 19.81 -10.30
CA THR A 204 6.18 19.43 -11.37
C THR A 204 4.78 19.88 -10.92
N ARG A 205 4.37 21.06 -11.37
CA ARG A 205 3.06 21.63 -11.05
C ARG A 205 2.01 20.79 -11.78
N ILE A 206 0.89 20.50 -11.13
CA ILE A 206 -0.29 19.92 -11.77
C ILE A 206 -0.53 20.69 -13.08
N PRO A 207 -0.70 20.02 -14.24
CA PRO A 207 -1.00 20.74 -15.46
C PRO A 207 -2.31 21.51 -15.29
N SER A 208 -2.34 22.78 -15.68
CA SER A 208 -3.46 23.71 -15.42
C SER A 208 -4.80 23.29 -16.04
N THR A 209 -4.80 22.26 -16.89
CA THR A 209 -6.01 21.66 -17.47
C THR A 209 -6.73 20.70 -16.54
N PHE A 210 -6.11 20.31 -15.42
CA PHE A 210 -6.69 19.40 -14.43
C PHE A 210 -7.16 20.16 -13.18
N PRO A 211 -8.03 19.55 -12.35
CA PRO A 211 -8.51 20.17 -11.12
C PRO A 211 -7.39 20.57 -10.15
N GLY A 212 -7.63 21.62 -9.37
CA GLY A 212 -6.69 22.18 -8.42
C GLY A 212 -7.35 23.26 -7.56
N PRO A 213 -6.59 24.04 -6.79
CA PRO A 213 -7.12 24.91 -5.74
C PRO A 213 -8.12 25.97 -6.24
N ASP A 214 -8.02 26.36 -7.51
CA ASP A 214 -8.85 27.42 -8.08
C ASP A 214 -10.21 26.93 -8.62
N ASN A 215 -10.44 25.61 -8.72
CA ASN A 215 -11.65 25.04 -9.33
C ASN A 215 -12.22 23.81 -8.58
N THR A 216 -11.70 23.50 -7.39
CA THR A 216 -12.22 22.49 -6.48
C THR A 216 -12.50 23.06 -5.10
N GLY A 217 -13.25 22.33 -4.28
CA GLY A 217 -13.55 22.72 -2.92
C GLY A 217 -14.66 23.77 -2.83
N VAL A 218 -14.62 24.57 -1.78
CA VAL A 218 -15.63 25.61 -1.55
C VAL A 218 -15.48 26.73 -2.58
N PRO A 219 -16.53 27.10 -3.35
CA PRO A 219 -16.42 28.15 -4.34
C PRO A 219 -16.06 29.49 -3.67
N PRO A 220 -15.15 30.29 -4.27
CA PRO A 220 -14.81 31.61 -3.75
C PRO A 220 -16.05 32.48 -3.51
N GLY A 221 -16.06 33.20 -2.38
CA GLY A 221 -17.20 34.06 -1.99
C GLY A 221 -18.38 33.31 -1.34
N THR A 222 -18.28 32.00 -1.13
CA THR A 222 -19.30 31.26 -0.37
C THR A 222 -19.28 31.65 1.11
N THR A 223 -20.39 32.16 1.64
CA THR A 223 -20.59 32.34 3.07
C THR A 223 -20.81 30.98 3.75
N LEU A 224 -20.01 30.67 4.76
CA LEU A 224 -20.14 29.41 5.52
C LEU A 224 -20.72 29.67 6.91
N THR A 225 -21.72 28.88 7.29
CA THR A 225 -22.30 28.84 8.64
C THR A 225 -21.63 27.73 9.44
N ALA A 226 -21.20 28.04 10.67
CA ALA A 226 -20.57 27.06 11.55
C ALA A 226 -21.53 25.91 11.89
N SER A 227 -20.99 24.69 11.93
CA SER A 227 -21.69 23.48 12.35
C SER A 227 -20.73 22.51 13.05
N GLY A 228 -21.28 21.61 13.86
CA GLY A 228 -20.54 20.47 14.41
C GLY A 228 -20.69 19.24 13.52
N SER A 229 -20.38 18.05 14.06
CA SER A 229 -20.66 16.79 13.37
C SER A 229 -22.14 16.66 13.00
N ILE A 230 -22.42 16.07 11.84
CA ILE A 230 -23.79 15.93 11.31
C ILE A 230 -24.09 14.46 11.06
N LYS A 231 -25.25 14.01 11.55
CA LYS A 231 -25.87 12.76 11.11
C LYS A 231 -27.08 13.08 10.24
N VAL A 232 -27.02 12.71 8.97
CA VAL A 232 -28.07 12.96 7.98
C VAL A 232 -28.99 11.75 7.91
N THR A 233 -30.21 11.92 8.38
CA THR A 233 -31.20 10.83 8.48
C THR A 233 -32.43 11.05 7.61
N GLN A 234 -32.55 12.20 6.95
CA GLN A 234 -33.69 12.54 6.10
C GLN A 234 -33.35 12.38 4.62
N ASP A 235 -34.18 11.63 3.89
CA ASP A 235 -34.06 11.46 2.45
C ASP A 235 -34.23 12.81 1.72
N GLY A 236 -33.43 13.04 0.68
CA GLY A 236 -33.49 14.26 -0.12
C GLY A 236 -32.92 15.50 0.59
N GLN A 237 -32.35 15.35 1.79
CA GLN A 237 -31.83 16.49 2.53
C GLN A 237 -30.67 17.18 1.79
N VAL A 238 -30.74 18.50 1.70
CA VAL A 238 -29.68 19.33 1.12
C VAL A 238 -28.96 20.10 2.22
N LEU A 239 -27.68 19.82 2.38
CA LEU A 239 -26.75 20.54 3.25
C LEU A 239 -25.89 21.45 2.39
N SER A 240 -25.89 22.75 2.68
CA SER A 240 -25.12 23.71 1.88
C SER A 240 -24.61 24.90 2.68
N GLY A 241 -23.43 25.41 2.31
CA GLY A 241 -22.86 26.59 2.95
C GLY A 241 -22.43 26.33 4.39
N LEU A 242 -21.95 25.13 4.72
CA LEU A 242 -21.59 24.77 6.09
C LEU A 242 -20.06 24.75 6.28
N ASN A 243 -19.60 25.26 7.41
CA ASN A 243 -18.27 24.97 7.96
C ASN A 243 -18.42 23.94 9.07
N ILE A 244 -18.24 22.67 8.73
CA ILE A 244 -18.46 21.51 9.59
C ILE A 244 -17.15 21.21 10.32
N THR A 245 -17.06 21.60 11.60
CA THR A 245 -15.97 21.18 12.48
C THR A 245 -16.39 19.89 13.18
N GLY A 246 -16.21 18.78 12.48
CA GLY A 246 -16.76 17.48 12.82
C GLY A 246 -16.91 16.59 11.58
N CYS A 247 -17.42 15.39 11.77
CA CYS A 247 -17.54 14.40 10.71
C CYS A 247 -19.00 14.24 10.28
N VAL A 248 -19.23 13.80 9.05
CA VAL A 248 -20.58 13.61 8.48
C VAL A 248 -20.87 12.11 8.38
N THR A 249 -22.01 11.67 8.93
CA THR A 249 -22.55 10.33 8.70
C THR A 249 -23.88 10.45 7.98
N VAL A 250 -24.03 9.78 6.84
CA VAL A 250 -25.23 9.77 6.02
C VAL A 250 -25.88 8.41 6.11
N THR A 251 -27.13 8.36 6.55
CA THR A 251 -27.95 7.13 6.58
C THR A 251 -29.19 7.21 5.71
N ALA A 252 -29.28 8.27 4.91
CA ALA A 252 -30.45 8.62 4.09
C ALA A 252 -30.13 8.59 2.60
N LYS A 253 -31.18 8.57 1.78
CA LYS A 253 -31.10 8.49 0.32
C LYS A 253 -31.13 9.89 -0.32
N ASN A 254 -30.51 10.02 -1.48
CA ASN A 254 -30.59 11.23 -2.32
C ASN A 254 -30.16 12.52 -1.58
N VAL A 255 -29.23 12.40 -0.64
CA VAL A 255 -28.69 13.53 0.11
C VAL A 255 -27.72 14.31 -0.77
N ILE A 256 -27.76 15.63 -0.67
CA ILE A 256 -26.82 16.52 -1.34
C ILE A 256 -26.06 17.32 -0.28
N LEU A 257 -24.74 17.16 -0.23
CA LEU A 257 -23.85 18.02 0.55
C LEU A 257 -23.04 18.87 -0.43
N ARG A 258 -23.19 20.20 -0.39
CA ARG A 258 -22.53 21.07 -1.36
C ARG A 258 -22.00 22.38 -0.82
N LYS A 259 -21.00 22.97 -1.47
CA LYS A 259 -20.47 24.31 -1.11
C LYS A 259 -20.15 24.41 0.39
N SER A 260 -19.46 23.42 0.92
CA SER A 260 -19.24 23.26 2.36
C SER A 260 -17.81 22.86 2.65
N ARG A 261 -17.34 23.12 3.86
CA ARG A 261 -16.03 22.70 4.36
C ARG A 261 -16.23 21.68 5.47
N ILE A 262 -15.40 20.65 5.48
CA ILE A 262 -15.36 19.62 6.53
C ILE A 262 -13.95 19.60 7.11
N THR A 263 -13.84 19.70 8.43
CA THR A 263 -12.61 19.42 9.18
C THR A 263 -12.91 18.33 10.19
N CYS A 264 -12.38 17.12 9.96
CA CYS A 264 -12.70 15.92 10.74
C CYS A 264 -11.43 15.14 11.08
N ASP A 265 -11.25 14.76 12.34
CA ASP A 265 -10.19 13.87 12.82
C ASP A 265 -10.68 12.46 13.16
N GLY A 266 -11.93 12.13 12.83
CA GLY A 266 -12.49 10.80 12.97
C GLY A 266 -11.96 9.79 11.95
N LEU A 267 -12.54 8.58 11.94
CA LEU A 267 -12.12 7.52 11.01
C LEU A 267 -12.40 7.88 9.55
N TYR A 268 -13.54 8.52 9.28
CA TYR A 268 -13.96 8.99 7.97
C TYR A 268 -14.49 10.42 8.07
N SER A 269 -14.13 11.30 7.13
CA SER A 269 -14.73 12.64 7.03
C SER A 269 -16.20 12.55 6.63
N ILE A 270 -16.53 11.66 5.70
CA ILE A 270 -17.89 11.30 5.32
C ILE A 270 -18.06 9.78 5.37
N ARG A 271 -19.06 9.30 6.12
CA ARG A 271 -19.47 7.89 6.16
C ARG A 271 -20.86 7.70 5.56
N THR A 272 -20.97 6.96 4.47
CA THR A 272 -22.22 6.36 3.99
C THR A 272 -22.52 5.12 4.81
N ASP A 273 -23.63 5.13 5.53
CA ASP A 273 -24.07 4.05 6.40
C ASP A 273 -25.50 3.69 5.99
N ASN A 274 -25.62 2.81 4.99
CA ASN A 274 -26.86 2.54 4.24
C ASN A 274 -27.39 3.75 3.44
N ALA A 275 -26.56 4.76 3.20
CA ALA A 275 -26.90 5.83 2.25
C ALA A 275 -27.01 5.27 0.83
N VAL A 276 -27.85 5.91 0.02
CA VAL A 276 -27.99 5.62 -1.41
C VAL A 276 -27.94 6.94 -2.16
N ASN A 277 -27.16 7.01 -3.24
CA ASN A 277 -27.09 8.18 -4.11
C ASN A 277 -26.74 9.49 -3.35
N LEU A 278 -25.70 9.46 -2.52
CA LEU A 278 -25.15 10.68 -1.90
C LEU A 278 -24.40 11.51 -2.96
N VAL A 279 -24.69 12.80 -3.06
CA VAL A 279 -23.91 13.74 -3.87
C VAL A 279 -23.12 14.68 -2.96
N VAL A 280 -21.80 14.70 -3.14
CA VAL A 280 -20.89 15.65 -2.50
C VAL A 280 -20.26 16.53 -3.59
N GLU A 281 -20.58 17.82 -3.59
CA GLU A 281 -20.22 18.72 -4.69
C GLU A 281 -19.65 20.06 -4.18
N ASP A 282 -18.50 20.50 -4.71
CA ASP A 282 -17.88 21.77 -4.28
C ASP A 282 -17.60 21.79 -2.76
N VAL A 283 -16.99 20.71 -2.27
CA VAL A 283 -16.71 20.53 -0.84
C VAL A 283 -15.21 20.41 -0.61
N GLU A 284 -14.73 21.16 0.38
CA GLU A 284 -13.37 21.02 0.90
C GLU A 284 -13.38 20.07 2.10
N ILE A 285 -12.46 19.10 2.12
CA ILE A 285 -12.34 18.10 3.17
C ILE A 285 -10.90 18.09 3.69
N ASN A 286 -10.74 18.37 4.97
CA ASN A 286 -9.47 18.24 5.68
C ASN A 286 -9.58 17.15 6.76
N GLY A 287 -8.82 16.07 6.58
CA GLY A 287 -8.84 14.92 7.48
C GLY A 287 -7.91 14.99 8.69
N LYS A 288 -7.21 16.12 8.90
CA LYS A 288 -6.24 16.36 9.98
C LYS A 288 -5.15 15.28 10.13
N GLY A 289 -4.88 14.55 9.06
CA GLY A 289 -3.96 13.42 8.99
C GLY A 289 -4.46 12.15 9.69
N LYS A 290 -5.74 12.07 10.06
CA LYS A 290 -6.30 11.01 10.91
C LYS A 290 -7.27 10.07 10.20
N ASN A 291 -7.99 10.54 9.18
CA ASN A 291 -8.97 9.68 8.50
C ASN A 291 -8.29 8.47 7.87
N SER A 292 -8.76 7.26 8.22
CA SER A 292 -8.38 6.02 7.51
C SER A 292 -8.82 6.04 6.05
N ALA A 293 -9.87 6.79 5.74
CA ALA A 293 -10.28 7.16 4.38
C ALA A 293 -11.09 8.46 4.42
N ALA A 294 -10.95 9.33 3.43
CA ALA A 294 -11.71 10.58 3.38
C ALA A 294 -13.24 10.34 3.34
N VAL A 295 -13.67 9.44 2.44
CA VAL A 295 -15.07 9.06 2.23
C VAL A 295 -15.17 7.55 2.19
N CYS A 296 -16.14 6.98 2.89
CA CYS A 296 -16.39 5.53 2.85
C CYS A 296 -17.90 5.25 2.82
N CYS A 297 -18.41 4.24 2.12
CA CYS A 297 -17.66 3.33 1.26
C CYS A 297 -18.23 3.19 -0.15
N GLY A 298 -19.54 3.35 -0.39
CA GLY A 298 -20.13 3.22 -1.73
C GLY A 298 -21.35 4.14 -1.88
N GLU A 299 -22.04 4.06 -3.02
CA GLU A 299 -23.30 4.78 -3.25
C GLU A 299 -23.17 6.32 -3.17
N TYR A 300 -22.07 6.85 -3.70
CA TYR A 300 -21.81 8.29 -3.68
C TYR A 300 -21.17 8.83 -4.96
N THR A 301 -21.42 10.11 -5.22
CA THR A 301 -20.75 10.92 -6.23
C THR A 301 -19.96 12.03 -5.55
N LEU A 302 -18.66 12.12 -5.84
CA LEU A 302 -17.81 13.26 -5.50
C LEU A 302 -17.57 14.08 -6.77
N ARG A 303 -17.88 15.38 -6.72
CA ARG A 303 -17.69 16.30 -7.84
C ARG A 303 -17.02 17.59 -7.38
N ARG A 304 -15.91 17.96 -8.03
CA ARG A 304 -15.15 19.19 -7.69
C ARG A 304 -14.81 19.28 -6.20
N VAL A 305 -14.51 18.16 -5.56
CA VAL A 305 -14.08 18.16 -4.16
C VAL A 305 -12.58 18.41 -4.07
N ASP A 306 -12.18 19.10 -3.00
CA ASP A 306 -10.79 19.26 -2.56
C ASP A 306 -10.62 18.38 -1.31
N ILE A 307 -9.74 17.39 -1.37
CA ILE A 307 -9.49 16.46 -0.26
C ILE A 307 -8.02 16.49 0.09
N SER A 308 -7.73 16.88 1.33
CA SER A 308 -6.36 16.98 1.85
C SER A 308 -6.21 16.45 3.27
N ASN A 309 -4.95 16.19 3.63
CA ASN A 309 -4.56 15.79 4.98
C ASN A 309 -5.33 14.55 5.45
N VAL A 310 -5.40 13.52 4.61
CA VAL A 310 -6.04 12.23 4.93
C VAL A 310 -5.00 11.13 4.83
N ILE A 311 -5.17 10.00 5.56
CA ILE A 311 -4.29 8.85 5.37
C ILE A 311 -4.58 8.29 3.98
N ASP A 312 -5.80 7.82 3.74
CA ASP A 312 -6.27 7.52 2.39
C ASP A 312 -7.32 8.51 1.97
N GLY A 313 -7.39 8.76 0.66
CA GLY A 313 -8.55 9.40 0.06
C GLY A 313 -9.79 8.49 0.09
N PRO A 314 -10.74 8.71 -0.81
CA PRO A 314 -11.97 7.92 -0.87
C PRO A 314 -11.75 6.41 -1.05
N ARG A 315 -12.55 5.62 -0.32
CA ARG A 315 -12.75 4.19 -0.56
C ARG A 315 -13.82 4.03 -1.64
N LEU A 316 -13.47 3.34 -2.72
CA LEU A 316 -14.31 3.11 -3.89
C LEU A 316 -15.01 1.75 -3.76
N GLY A 317 -16.10 1.72 -3.00
CA GLY A 317 -17.11 0.66 -3.02
C GLY A 317 -17.95 0.70 -4.29
N SER A 318 -19.07 -0.02 -4.30
CA SER A 318 -19.93 -0.07 -5.49
C SER A 318 -20.69 1.24 -5.73
N ASP A 319 -20.98 1.50 -7.00
CA ASP A 319 -21.80 2.62 -7.47
C ASP A 319 -21.24 3.97 -7.02
N VAL A 320 -19.96 4.18 -7.33
CA VAL A 320 -19.19 5.36 -6.97
C VAL A 320 -18.74 6.14 -8.21
N VAL A 321 -18.93 7.45 -8.17
CA VAL A 321 -18.35 8.40 -9.13
C VAL A 321 -17.43 9.37 -8.42
N VAL A 322 -16.20 9.52 -8.90
CA VAL A 322 -15.29 10.60 -8.48
C VAL A 322 -14.88 11.38 -9.72
N GLU A 323 -15.30 12.64 -9.80
CA GLU A 323 -15.07 13.44 -10.99
C GLU A 323 -14.62 14.88 -10.73
N ASN A 324 -13.74 15.36 -11.61
CA ASN A 324 -13.26 16.74 -11.63
C ASN A 324 -12.76 17.23 -10.26
N SER A 325 -12.18 16.33 -9.45
CA SER A 325 -11.81 16.56 -8.06
C SER A 325 -10.29 16.54 -7.86
N TRP A 326 -9.83 17.11 -6.75
CA TRP A 326 -8.42 17.19 -6.38
C TRP A 326 -8.18 16.47 -5.05
N ILE A 327 -7.30 15.48 -5.06
CA ILE A 327 -6.93 14.69 -3.87
C ILE A 327 -5.42 14.77 -3.73
N HIS A 328 -4.96 15.35 -2.62
CA HIS A 328 -3.59 15.82 -2.48
C HIS A 328 -3.17 15.91 -1.01
N HIS A 329 -1.87 16.12 -0.76
CA HIS A 329 -1.31 16.20 0.59
C HIS A 329 -1.81 15.08 1.52
N LEU A 330 -1.72 13.82 1.05
CA LEU A 330 -1.95 12.68 1.94
C LEU A 330 -0.99 12.75 3.13
N THR A 331 -1.39 12.19 4.26
CA THR A 331 -0.60 12.16 5.48
C THR A 331 -0.13 10.75 5.75
N ARG A 332 1.19 10.54 5.65
CA ARG A 332 1.81 9.28 6.07
C ARG A 332 1.61 9.10 7.57
N GLN A 333 1.00 7.99 7.94
CA GLN A 333 1.07 7.45 9.30
C GLN A 333 2.03 6.24 9.31
N PRO A 334 2.63 5.90 10.46
CA PRO A 334 3.43 4.68 10.58
C PRO A 334 2.67 3.46 10.03
N GLY A 335 3.31 2.67 9.16
CA GLY A 335 2.71 1.47 8.55
C GLY A 335 1.62 1.72 7.51
N SER A 336 1.14 2.95 7.32
CA SER A 336 0.05 3.22 6.38
C SER A 336 0.47 3.06 4.90
N HIS A 337 -0.47 2.58 4.09
CA HIS A 337 -0.35 2.46 2.64
C HIS A 337 -1.22 3.52 1.96
N ASN A 338 -0.73 4.76 1.93
CA ASN A 338 -1.55 5.90 1.52
C ASN A 338 -1.96 5.84 0.05
N ASP A 339 -3.25 5.74 -0.22
CA ASP A 339 -3.81 5.80 -1.57
C ASP A 339 -4.65 7.05 -1.76
N THR A 340 -4.56 7.73 -2.92
CA THR A 340 -5.55 8.78 -3.20
C THR A 340 -6.93 8.17 -3.43
N LEU A 341 -6.99 6.95 -3.95
CA LEU A 341 -8.22 6.18 -4.17
C LEU A 341 -7.92 4.69 -4.00
N GLN A 342 -8.78 3.97 -3.28
CA GLN A 342 -8.65 2.51 -3.16
C GLN A 342 -10.00 1.82 -3.32
N THR A 343 -10.06 0.80 -4.18
CA THR A 343 -11.12 -0.19 -4.17
C THR A 343 -10.59 -1.53 -3.66
N THR A 344 -11.32 -2.16 -2.75
CA THR A 344 -10.95 -3.47 -2.17
C THR A 344 -11.79 -4.61 -2.72
N GLY A 345 -12.85 -4.30 -3.48
CA GLY A 345 -13.86 -5.22 -3.99
C GLY A 345 -15.20 -4.52 -4.24
N ALA A 346 -15.56 -4.27 -5.50
CA ALA A 346 -16.71 -3.42 -5.85
C ALA A 346 -17.06 -3.50 -7.34
N SER A 347 -18.23 -2.95 -7.70
CA SER A 347 -18.65 -2.81 -9.09
C SER A 347 -19.16 -1.40 -9.42
N ASN A 348 -19.09 -1.02 -10.70
CA ASN A 348 -19.65 0.25 -11.22
C ASN A 348 -18.97 1.48 -10.62
N ILE A 349 -17.69 1.63 -10.94
CA ILE A 349 -16.86 2.74 -10.48
C ILE A 349 -16.47 3.62 -11.66
N VAL A 350 -16.63 4.93 -11.52
CA VAL A 350 -16.16 5.91 -12.50
C VAL A 350 -15.25 6.92 -11.82
N VAL A 351 -13.99 6.97 -12.27
CA VAL A 351 -13.00 7.95 -11.82
C VAL A 351 -12.55 8.75 -13.03
N ARG A 352 -12.98 10.01 -13.13
CA ARG A 352 -12.72 10.81 -14.33
C ARG A 352 -12.34 12.27 -14.10
N GLY A 353 -11.39 12.78 -14.88
CA GLY A 353 -11.11 14.21 -14.87
C GLY A 353 -10.44 14.73 -13.59
N ASN A 354 -9.86 13.86 -12.75
CA ASN A 354 -9.35 14.25 -11.43
C ASN A 354 -7.85 14.60 -11.45
N SER A 355 -7.39 15.30 -10.41
CA SER A 355 -5.98 15.43 -10.04
C SER A 355 -5.70 14.59 -8.79
N LEU A 356 -4.83 13.60 -8.93
CA LEU A 356 -4.51 12.63 -7.89
C LEU A 356 -3.02 12.69 -7.56
N GLU A 357 -2.69 13.23 -6.39
CA GLU A 357 -1.31 13.44 -5.96
C GLU A 357 -0.93 12.49 -4.83
N ALA A 358 -0.52 11.28 -5.23
CA ALA A 358 0.11 10.29 -4.36
C ALA A 358 1.61 10.58 -4.18
N TYR A 359 2.00 11.84 -3.96
CA TYR A 359 3.39 12.20 -3.72
C TYR A 359 3.52 13.36 -2.74
N ASN A 360 4.42 13.23 -1.76
CA ASN A 360 4.86 14.36 -0.94
C ASN A 360 6.20 14.89 -1.46
N PRO A 361 6.24 16.11 -2.04
CA PRO A 361 7.47 16.68 -2.61
C PRO A 361 8.51 17.10 -1.57
N VAL A 362 8.11 17.32 -0.32
CA VAL A 362 9.01 17.71 0.77
C VAL A 362 9.81 16.49 1.24
N THR A 363 9.11 15.39 1.55
CA THR A 363 9.74 14.15 2.02
C THR A 363 10.16 13.22 0.88
N ARG A 364 9.81 13.57 -0.36
CA ARG A 364 9.94 12.74 -1.56
C ARG A 364 9.26 11.37 -1.41
N ASP A 365 8.21 11.30 -0.63
CA ASP A 365 7.46 10.07 -0.38
C ASP A 365 6.46 9.83 -1.53
N PRO A 366 6.59 8.73 -2.30
CA PRO A 366 5.66 8.38 -3.37
C PRO A 366 4.35 7.76 -2.88
N PHE A 367 4.04 7.74 -1.58
CA PHE A 367 2.81 7.13 -1.09
C PHE A 367 2.63 5.68 -1.61
N ASN A 368 1.40 5.17 -1.75
CA ASN A 368 1.14 3.82 -2.23
C ASN A 368 0.63 3.81 -3.67
N ALA A 369 -0.47 4.49 -3.98
CA ALA A 369 -0.97 4.63 -5.35
C ALA A 369 -1.89 5.85 -5.53
N CYS A 370 -2.08 6.29 -6.77
CA CYS A 370 -3.23 7.13 -7.08
C CYS A 370 -4.52 6.30 -7.08
N LEU A 371 -4.48 5.13 -7.70
CA LEU A 371 -5.56 4.16 -7.65
C LEU A 371 -4.99 2.79 -7.26
N MET A 372 -5.46 2.26 -6.15
CA MET A 372 -5.19 0.89 -5.72
C MET A 372 -6.41 -0.01 -6.00
N ILE A 373 -6.19 -1.09 -6.75
CA ILE A 373 -7.24 -2.03 -7.19
C ILE A 373 -7.05 -3.40 -6.53
N GLY A 374 -8.03 -3.76 -5.70
CA GLY A 374 -8.16 -5.02 -4.98
C GLY A 374 -7.61 -4.98 -3.55
N SER A 375 -8.06 -5.92 -2.69
CA SER A 375 -7.46 -6.24 -1.39
C SER A 375 -7.56 -7.74 -1.08
N THR A 376 -6.93 -8.17 0.02
CA THR A 376 -7.06 -9.53 0.58
C THR A 376 -8.46 -9.88 1.09
N THR A 377 -9.40 -8.93 1.19
CA THR A 377 -10.73 -9.16 1.79
C THR A 377 -11.87 -9.24 0.76
N GLY A 378 -11.64 -8.89 -0.51
CA GLY A 378 -12.67 -8.99 -1.55
C GLY A 378 -12.17 -8.74 -2.98
N PRO A 379 -11.26 -9.53 -3.55
CA PRO A 379 -10.50 -9.16 -4.75
C PRO A 379 -11.32 -9.17 -6.07
N ILE A 380 -12.65 -9.08 -6.03
CA ILE A 380 -13.50 -9.00 -7.22
C ILE A 380 -13.82 -7.54 -7.51
N VAL A 381 -13.32 -7.03 -8.64
CA VAL A 381 -13.63 -5.67 -9.11
C VAL A 381 -14.18 -5.74 -10.52
N SER A 382 -15.32 -5.10 -10.77
CA SER A 382 -15.92 -5.07 -12.10
C SER A 382 -16.42 -3.68 -12.52
N ASN A 383 -16.46 -3.44 -13.83
CA ASN A 383 -17.00 -2.19 -14.39
C ASN A 383 -16.35 -0.93 -13.79
N LEU A 384 -15.02 -0.84 -13.83
CA LEU A 384 -14.28 0.33 -13.40
C LEU A 384 -13.76 1.10 -14.61
N ILE A 385 -14.04 2.41 -14.68
CA ILE A 385 -13.46 3.31 -15.66
C ILE A 385 -12.56 4.31 -14.93
N PHE A 386 -11.29 4.37 -15.33
CA PHE A 386 -10.33 5.37 -14.87
C PHE A 386 -9.82 6.15 -16.08
N GLU A 387 -10.33 7.37 -16.27
CA GLU A 387 -10.07 8.13 -17.49
C GLU A 387 -9.86 9.62 -17.31
N ARG A 388 -9.03 10.24 -18.18
CA ARG A 388 -8.81 11.69 -18.16
C ARG A 388 -8.34 12.21 -16.79
N ASN A 389 -7.65 11.39 -16.00
CA ASN A 389 -7.09 11.82 -14.72
C ASN A 389 -5.63 12.25 -14.90
N TYR A 390 -5.22 13.24 -14.12
CA TYR A 390 -3.82 13.45 -13.78
C TYR A 390 -3.48 12.63 -12.54
N CYS A 391 -2.42 11.84 -12.61
CA CYS A 391 -1.92 11.09 -11.48
C CYS A 391 -0.41 11.28 -11.34
N ASN A 392 0.05 11.61 -10.14
CA ASN A 392 1.47 11.75 -9.85
C ASN A 392 1.82 11.08 -8.54
N GLY A 393 2.86 10.25 -8.57
CA GLY A 393 3.27 9.46 -7.41
C GLY A 393 2.75 8.02 -7.44
N GLY A 394 2.76 7.39 -6.28
CA GLY A 394 2.53 5.96 -6.08
C GLY A 394 3.82 5.13 -6.07
N ASN A 395 3.83 4.02 -5.33
CA ASN A 395 4.78 2.94 -5.59
C ASN A 395 4.63 2.48 -7.05
N TYR A 396 3.40 2.13 -7.41
CA TYR A 396 2.92 2.24 -8.78
C TYR A 396 1.81 3.28 -8.78
N SER A 397 1.74 4.13 -9.79
CA SER A 397 0.65 5.12 -9.91
C SER A 397 -0.73 4.44 -9.93
N ILE A 398 -0.82 3.32 -10.64
CA ILE A 398 -1.94 2.37 -10.63
C ILE A 398 -1.45 1.06 -10.01
N GLY A 399 -1.87 0.80 -8.78
CA GLY A 399 -1.62 -0.45 -8.09
C GLY A 399 -2.64 -1.51 -8.48
N VAL A 400 -2.16 -2.68 -8.91
CA VAL A 400 -2.98 -3.83 -9.26
C VAL A 400 -2.51 -5.02 -8.45
N ARG A 401 -3.39 -5.58 -7.62
CA ARG A 401 -3.05 -6.77 -6.87
C ARG A 401 -2.94 -8.01 -7.76
N GLU A 402 -2.12 -8.95 -7.29
CA GLU A 402 -1.92 -10.23 -7.95
C GLU A 402 -3.15 -11.15 -7.91
N ASP A 403 -3.88 -11.12 -6.80
CA ASP A 403 -5.07 -11.93 -6.55
C ASP A 403 -6.35 -11.31 -7.13
N LEU A 404 -6.24 -10.21 -7.88
CA LEU A 404 -7.39 -9.49 -8.44
C LEU A 404 -8.14 -10.34 -9.47
N ASN A 405 -9.42 -10.59 -9.20
CA ASN A 405 -10.39 -11.06 -10.17
C ASN A 405 -11.10 -9.85 -10.80
N ALA A 406 -10.57 -9.39 -11.93
CA ALA A 406 -11.09 -8.22 -12.63
C ALA A 406 -12.04 -8.61 -13.78
N SER A 407 -13.04 -7.76 -14.02
CA SER A 407 -13.86 -7.80 -15.23
C SER A 407 -14.19 -6.39 -15.70
N ASN A 408 -13.97 -6.09 -16.99
CA ASN A 408 -14.36 -4.82 -17.59
C ASN A 408 -13.79 -3.58 -16.88
N ILE A 409 -12.51 -3.63 -16.50
CA ILE A 409 -11.77 -2.46 -16.01
C ILE A 409 -11.09 -1.78 -17.19
N ARG A 410 -11.25 -0.47 -17.35
CA ARG A 410 -10.65 0.31 -18.44
C ARG A 410 -9.87 1.48 -17.89
N ILE A 411 -8.61 1.59 -18.31
CA ILE A 411 -7.71 2.67 -17.92
C ILE A 411 -7.20 3.33 -19.19
N GLN A 412 -7.63 4.57 -19.44
CA GLN A 412 -7.43 5.24 -20.73
C GLN A 412 -7.37 6.75 -20.60
N SER A 413 -6.70 7.43 -21.53
CA SER A 413 -6.68 8.90 -21.62
C SER A 413 -6.15 9.62 -20.38
N ASN A 414 -5.29 8.98 -19.58
CA ASN A 414 -4.74 9.58 -18.37
C ASN A 414 -3.37 10.22 -18.64
N VAL A 415 -3.02 11.17 -17.78
CA VAL A 415 -1.72 11.84 -17.79
C VAL A 415 -0.98 11.56 -16.50
N PHE A 416 0.25 11.06 -16.59
CA PHE A 416 1.03 10.63 -15.43
C PHE A 416 2.26 11.51 -15.19
N GLY A 417 2.49 11.87 -13.93
CA GLY A 417 3.76 12.43 -13.49
C GLY A 417 4.85 11.35 -13.32
N ARG A 418 6.07 11.79 -13.01
CA ARG A 418 7.26 10.94 -12.92
C ARG A 418 7.57 10.44 -11.50
N ASN A 419 6.83 10.89 -10.50
CA ASN A 419 7.21 10.68 -9.09
C ASN A 419 6.83 9.29 -8.54
N HIS A 420 6.62 8.30 -9.42
CA HIS A 420 6.33 6.93 -9.01
C HIS A 420 7.61 6.17 -8.65
N ARG A 421 7.54 5.20 -7.73
CA ARG A 421 8.73 4.43 -7.31
C ARG A 421 9.15 3.36 -8.32
N TYR A 422 8.21 2.57 -8.82
CA TYR A 422 8.48 1.38 -9.63
C TYR A 422 8.00 1.53 -11.07
N GLY A 423 6.89 2.23 -11.29
CA GLY A 423 6.33 2.44 -12.62
C GLY A 423 4.93 3.05 -12.57
N VAL A 424 4.34 3.26 -13.74
CA VAL A 424 2.98 3.81 -13.81
C VAL A 424 1.92 2.77 -13.45
N ILE A 425 2.01 1.54 -13.95
CA ILE A 425 1.02 0.51 -13.66
C ILE A 425 1.70 -0.79 -13.27
N ALA A 426 1.22 -1.40 -12.18
CA ALA A 426 1.54 -2.78 -11.86
C ALA A 426 0.69 -3.72 -12.74
N ARG A 427 1.30 -4.79 -13.27
CA ARG A 427 0.59 -5.87 -13.99
C ARG A 427 -0.32 -5.33 -15.12
N PRO A 428 0.23 -4.60 -16.11
CA PRO A 428 -0.55 -4.02 -17.21
C PRO A 428 -1.32 -5.06 -18.03
N ASP A 429 -0.88 -6.32 -18.03
CA ASP A 429 -1.50 -7.43 -18.76
C ASP A 429 -2.45 -8.28 -17.87
N GLN A 430 -2.85 -7.80 -16.68
CA GLN A 430 -3.80 -8.48 -15.80
C GLN A 430 -5.13 -8.73 -16.53
N ARG A 431 -5.58 -9.99 -16.54
CA ARG A 431 -6.86 -10.36 -17.17
C ARG A 431 -8.01 -9.54 -16.58
N GLY A 432 -8.86 -9.01 -17.46
CA GLY A 432 -10.01 -8.18 -17.08
C GLY A 432 -9.72 -6.68 -16.98
N ILE A 433 -8.44 -6.30 -17.08
CA ILE A 433 -8.00 -4.91 -17.24
C ILE A 433 -7.67 -4.65 -18.71
N THR A 434 -8.21 -3.57 -19.25
CA THR A 434 -7.81 -2.99 -20.53
C THR A 434 -6.99 -1.74 -20.25
N TRP A 435 -5.71 -1.80 -20.59
CA TRP A 435 -4.81 -0.66 -20.56
C TRP A 435 -4.61 -0.11 -21.98
N ASP A 436 -5.13 1.09 -22.24
CA ASP A 436 -4.90 1.74 -23.52
C ASP A 436 -3.53 2.43 -23.54
N ARG A 437 -2.54 1.77 -24.16
CA ARG A 437 -1.17 2.27 -24.25
C ARG A 437 -1.07 3.60 -24.98
N THR A 438 -1.96 3.87 -25.93
CA THR A 438 -1.84 5.04 -26.80
C THR A 438 -2.36 6.32 -26.15
N THR A 439 -3.23 6.20 -25.15
CA THR A 439 -3.88 7.35 -24.52
C THR A 439 -3.41 7.58 -23.08
N ASN A 440 -2.68 6.65 -22.47
CA ASN A 440 -2.03 6.86 -21.17
C ASN A 440 -0.61 7.40 -21.36
N LEU A 441 -0.44 8.69 -21.10
CA LEU A 441 0.74 9.47 -21.50
C LEU A 441 1.45 10.09 -20.30
N TYR A 442 2.76 10.33 -20.40
CA TYR A 442 3.46 11.15 -19.41
C TYR A 442 3.10 12.64 -19.59
N ALA A 443 3.02 13.36 -18.47
CA ALA A 443 2.66 14.77 -18.43
C ALA A 443 3.68 15.68 -19.13
N ASP A 444 4.97 15.33 -19.01
CA ASP A 444 6.09 16.16 -19.46
C ASP A 444 6.28 16.13 -20.99
N ASN A 445 6.17 14.96 -21.61
CA ASN A 445 6.53 14.76 -23.01
C ASN A 445 5.42 14.12 -23.84
N ARG A 446 4.26 13.84 -23.24
CA ARG A 446 3.09 13.22 -23.90
C ARG A 446 3.39 11.90 -24.61
N ARG A 447 4.44 11.18 -24.19
CA ARG A 447 4.74 9.84 -24.68
C ARG A 447 3.97 8.78 -23.91
N PRO A 448 3.62 7.64 -24.53
CA PRO A 448 3.09 6.47 -23.84
C PRO A 448 3.93 6.08 -22.61
N VAL A 449 3.27 5.67 -21.54
CA VAL A 449 3.93 5.38 -20.26
C VAL A 449 4.38 3.93 -20.06
N VAL A 450 3.87 3.00 -20.88
CA VAL A 450 4.23 1.57 -20.93
C VAL A 450 4.29 1.09 -22.36
#